data_AF-A0A0A2BEW2-F1
#
_entry.id   AF-A0A0A2BEW2-F1
#
_cell.length_a   1.000
_cell.length_b   1.000
_cell.length_c   1.000
_cell.angle_alpha   90.00
_cell.angle_beta   90.00
_cell.angle_gamma   90.00
#
_symmetry.space_group_name_H-M   'P 1'
#
loop_
_entity.id
_entity.type
_entity.pdbx_description
1 polymer ?
#
loop_
_entity_poly.entity_id
_entity_poly.type
_entity_poly.pdbx_seq_one_letter_code
_entity_poly.pdbx_strand_id
1 'polypeptide(L)' 'MEMSKSHQKLLKLSRKAQECKDRKTAQKLIRKADKIHSKLST' A
#
# COMPACT_ATOMS: atom_id res chain seq x y z
N MET A 1 -20.41 -1.90 -3.97
CA MET A 1 -19.01 -1.75 -4.41
C MET A 1 -18.19 -2.83 -3.72
N GLU A 2 -17.95 -3.95 -4.40
CA GLU A 2 -17.03 -4.97 -3.89
C GLU A 2 -15.63 -4.39 -3.88
N MET A 3 -15.09 -4.15 -2.68
CA MET A 3 -13.76 -3.58 -2.52
C MET A 3 -12.74 -4.62 -3.02
N SER A 4 -12.21 -4.41 -4.23
CA SER A 4 -11.21 -5.30 -4.83
C SER A 4 -10.10 -5.65 -3.83
N LYS A 5 -9.62 -6.89 -3.85
CA LYS A 5 -8.52 -7.37 -2.99
C LYS A 5 -7.31 -6.41 -3.00
N SER A 6 -7.12 -5.67 -4.09
CA SER A 6 -6.10 -4.63 -4.24
C SER A 6 -6.38 -3.39 -3.36
N HIS A 7 -7.62 -2.91 -3.30
CA HIS A 7 -8.01 -1.80 -2.41
C HIS A 7 -7.87 -2.17 -0.93
N GLN A 8 -8.23 -3.39 -0.54
CA GLN A 8 -8.00 -3.86 0.84
C GLN A 8 -6.51 -3.90 1.21
N LYS A 9 -5.63 -4.24 0.26
CA LYS A 9 -4.17 -4.21 0.48
C LYS A 9 -3.65 -2.79 0.65
N LEU A 10 -4.17 -1.82 -0.12
CA LEU A 10 -3.81 -0.41 0.03
C LEU A 10 -4.21 0.13 1.40
N LEU A 11 -5.42 -0.17 1.89
CA LEU A 11 -5.84 0.22 3.24
C LEU A 11 -4.92 -0.34 4.33
N LYS A 12 -4.51 -1.61 4.21
CA LYS A 12 -3.54 -2.22 5.16
C LYS A 12 -2.17 -1.54 5.10
N LEU A 13 -1.70 -1.15 3.91
CA LEU A 13 -0.45 -0.40 3.76
C LEU A 13 -0.55 0.99 4.37
N SER A 14 -1.69 1.68 4.20
CA SER A 14 -1.93 2.99 4.80
C SER A 14 -1.84 2.95 6.33
N ARG A 15 -2.45 1.95 6.98
CA ARG A 15 -2.33 1.76 8.44
C ARG A 15 -0.87 1.54 8.86
N LYS A 16 -0.15 0.65 8.16
CA LYS A 16 1.27 0.39 8.43
C LYS A 16 2.16 1.62 8.21
N ALA A 17 1.78 2.51 7.31
CA ALA A 17 2.50 3.76 7.08
C ALA A 17 2.34 4.74 8.26
N GLN A 18 1.16 4.79 8.90
CA GLN A 18 0.93 5.63 10.08
C GLN A 18 1.80 5.21 11.27
N GLU A 19 2.08 3.93 11.42
CA GLU A 19 2.93 3.38 12.49
C GLU A 19 4.42 3.29 12.11
N CYS A 20 4.79 3.72 10.90
CA CYS A 20 6.14 3.57 10.40
C CYS A 20 7.11 4.58 11.04
N LYS A 21 8.18 4.08 11.67
CA LYS A 21 9.22 4.91 12.31
C LYS A 21 10.59 4.82 11.64
N ASP A 22 10.73 3.95 10.64
CA ASP A 22 12.02 3.63 10.00
C ASP A 22 11.99 3.92 8.49
N ARG A 23 13.04 4.58 8.01
CA ARG A 23 13.17 5.00 6.60
C ARG A 23 13.17 3.82 5.63
N LYS A 24 13.83 2.71 5.98
CA LYS A 24 13.91 1.52 5.12
C LYS A 24 12.54 0.85 4.99
N THR A 25 11.78 0.86 6.08
CA THR A 25 10.40 0.34 6.14
C THR A 25 9.45 1.23 5.35
N ALA A 26 9.57 2.55 5.47
CA ALA A 26 8.79 3.51 4.69
C ALA A 26 9.01 3.32 3.17
N GLN A 27 10.27 3.21 2.74
CA GLN A 27 10.60 2.95 1.32
C GLN A 27 9.98 1.63 0.81
N LYS A 28 9.97 0.57 1.64
CA LYS A 28 9.31 -0.70 1.28
C LYS A 28 7.79 -0.56 1.16
N LEU A 29 7.16 0.25 2.02
CA LEU A 29 5.71 0.50 1.97
C LEU A 29 5.32 1.27 0.71
N ILE A 30 6.08 2.31 0.37
CA ILE A 30 5.89 3.12 -0.86
C ILE A 30 5.96 2.21 -2.10
N ARG A 31 7.05 1.44 -2.25
CA ARG A 31 7.21 0.50 -3.38
C ARG A 31 6.08 -0.53 -3.49
N LYS A 32 5.51 -0.96 -2.36
CA LYS A 32 4.38 -1.90 -2.34
C LYS A 32 3.08 -1.21 -2.77
N ALA A 33 2.86 0.02 -2.34
CA ALA A 33 1.70 0.81 -2.74
C ALA A 33 1.74 1.08 -4.25
N ASP A 34 2.88 1.53 -4.78
CA ASP A 34 3.06 1.80 -6.21
C ASP A 34 2.74 0.56 -7.06
N LYS A 35 3.29 -0.61 -6.69
CA LYS A 35 2.99 -1.88 -7.38
C LYS A 35 1.52 -2.24 -7.40
N ILE A 36 0.75 -1.87 -6.37
CA ILE A 36 -0.68 -2.15 -6.31
C ILE A 36 -1.45 -1.12 -7.15
N HIS A 37 -1.05 0.15 -7.10
CA HIS A 37 -1.61 1.20 -7.94
C HIS A 37 -1.40 0.91 -9.44
N SER A 38 -0.20 0.48 -9.85
CA SER A 38 0.04 0.08 -11.24
C SER A 38 -0.90 -1.04 -11.70
N LYS A 39 -1.18 -2.02 -10.83
CA LYS A 39 -2.11 -3.13 -11.13
C LYS A 39 -3.59 -2.73 -11.12
N LEU A 40 -3.93 -1.60 -10.50
CA LEU A 40 -5.28 -1.03 -10.52
C LEU A 40 -5.49 -0.08 -11.70
N SER A 41 -4.39 0.46 -12.25
CA SER A 41 -4.39 1.35 -13.41
C SER A 41 -4.29 0.61 -14.75
N THR A 42 -4.32 -0.73 -14.73
CA THR A 42 -4.37 -1.61 -15.92
C THR A 42 -5.73 -2.30 -15.93
#